data_AF-A0A453B5G8-F1
#
_entry.id   AF-A0A453B5G8-F1
#
_cell.length_a   1.000
_cell.length_b   1.000
_cell.length_c   1.000
_cell.angle_alpha   90.00
_cell.angle_beta   90.00
_cell.angle_gamma   90.00
#
_symmetry.space_group_name_H-M   'P 1'
#
loop_
_entity.id
_entity.type
_entity.pdbx_description
1 polymer ?
#
loop_
_entity_poly.entity_id
_entity_poly.type
_entity_poly.pdbx_seq_one_letter_code
_entity_poly.pdbx_strand_id
1 'polypeptide(L)'
;FDYGSFYPCEGDASHCFIGEGAGEGYNINVPWEHGKCSDADYVAAWDHVLLPIAEAFDPDIILLSAGFDAAMGDPLGGCCITPDGYALLLTKLLGFAKGRIVMALEGGYNLKSIANSLCACTKVLLGDNFTYNSPRMQPFESTWRVIQMVRDELKAYWPVLSSKLPDNVPLRSAPSYIEPYASSGSESDVEDVSELPDAISSVNVTQVVDDVLSKHITMLKLDEDNLATKNTSSDSVQAQDDGPVVASTRIYDLPFTWRSALSKVYVWYASFGSNMWKPRFLCYIEGGKVDGMSISCFGSHDTSPPRGTMWKTVPHRLFFGRSSTPCWGTGGVAFLNPEINYNDESYVCMYKITLEQFNDVLFQENRLVKDNSEDGKLESPSSPLIGLSEIESVSSNKALHLEPIKDSWYSNVLHLGEEDGLPILTMTCPSTAVAQHKSGELPLAPPSETYSATLIKGLVEGKQLDANEAANYISSAAARSL
;
A
#
# COMPACT_ATOMS: atom_id res chain seq x y z
N PHE A 1 -5.53 -0.06 -11.05
CA PHE A 1 -5.29 -1.51 -10.85
C PHE A 1 -6.22 -2.01 -9.75
N ASP A 2 -6.79 -3.22 -9.84
CA ASP A 2 -7.75 -3.81 -8.87
C ASP A 2 -8.80 -2.80 -8.38
N TYR A 3 -9.35 -2.02 -9.33
CA TYR A 3 -10.33 -0.96 -9.07
C TYR A 3 -9.91 0.08 -8.01
N GLY A 4 -8.60 0.29 -7.83
CA GLY A 4 -8.04 1.27 -6.89
C GLY A 4 -7.77 0.72 -5.48
N SER A 5 -7.86 -0.59 -5.27
CA SER A 5 -7.59 -1.23 -3.96
C SER A 5 -6.10 -1.52 -3.70
N PHE A 6 -5.28 -1.56 -4.76
CA PHE A 6 -3.85 -1.85 -4.67
C PHE A 6 -3.06 -0.55 -4.57
N TYR A 7 -2.02 -0.56 -3.74
CA TYR A 7 -1.12 0.58 -3.53
C TYR A 7 -0.69 1.19 -4.88
N PRO A 8 -0.71 2.53 -5.04
CA PRO A 8 -0.95 3.56 -4.02
C PRO A 8 -2.42 3.86 -3.71
N CYS A 9 -3.36 3.05 -4.23
CA CYS A 9 -4.81 3.21 -4.06
C CYS A 9 -5.36 4.54 -4.59
N GLU A 10 -4.66 5.15 -5.54
CA GLU A 10 -5.02 6.41 -6.18
C GLU A 10 -5.92 6.16 -7.40
N GLY A 11 -6.88 7.07 -7.64
CA GLY A 11 -7.67 7.08 -8.87
C GLY A 11 -6.82 7.38 -10.10
N ASP A 12 -5.71 8.08 -9.89
CA ASP A 12 -4.80 8.60 -10.89
C ASP A 12 -4.04 7.49 -11.65
N ALA A 13 -4.04 6.27 -11.11
CA ALA A 13 -3.54 5.06 -11.79
C ALA A 13 -4.56 4.47 -12.79
N SER A 14 -5.73 5.08 -12.96
CA SER A 14 -6.73 4.68 -13.95
C SER A 14 -6.30 5.07 -15.37
N HIS A 15 -6.80 4.32 -16.36
CA HIS A 15 -6.53 4.57 -17.78
C HIS A 15 -7.02 5.93 -18.28
N CYS A 16 -7.98 6.55 -17.59
CA CYS A 16 -8.53 7.86 -17.94
C CYS A 16 -7.61 9.04 -17.55
N PHE A 17 -6.53 8.81 -16.80
CA PHE A 17 -5.54 9.84 -16.49
C PHE A 17 -4.45 9.87 -17.55
N ILE A 18 -4.69 10.67 -18.59
CA ILE A 18 -3.85 10.73 -19.79
C ILE A 18 -2.84 11.88 -19.79
N GLY A 19 -2.70 12.59 -18.67
CA GLY A 19 -1.88 13.80 -18.55
C GLY A 19 -2.71 15.07 -18.75
N GLU A 20 -2.09 16.23 -18.53
CA GLU A 20 -2.78 17.53 -18.51
C GLU A 20 -2.08 18.56 -19.38
N GLY A 21 -2.86 19.51 -19.91
CA GLY A 21 -2.35 20.62 -20.70
C GLY A 21 -1.55 20.15 -21.92
N ALA A 22 -0.30 20.62 -22.06
CA ALA A 22 0.55 20.21 -23.17
C ALA A 22 1.03 18.75 -23.09
N GLY A 23 0.87 18.09 -21.93
CA GLY A 23 1.22 16.68 -21.72
C GLY A 23 0.04 15.72 -21.89
N GLU A 24 -1.14 16.22 -22.26
CA GLU A 24 -2.32 15.38 -22.49
C GLU A 24 -2.06 14.39 -23.64
N GLY A 25 -2.35 13.11 -23.39
CA GLY A 25 -2.03 11.98 -24.27
C GLY A 25 -0.64 11.38 -24.06
N TYR A 26 0.25 12.01 -23.28
CA TYR A 26 1.62 11.53 -23.04
C TYR A 26 1.79 10.77 -21.71
N ASN A 27 0.75 10.70 -20.86
CA ASN A 27 0.70 9.77 -19.73
C ASN A 27 -0.17 8.56 -20.10
N ILE A 28 0.34 7.35 -19.89
CA ILE A 28 -0.32 6.11 -20.33
C ILE A 28 -0.34 5.12 -19.18
N ASN A 29 -1.49 5.00 -18.53
CA ASN A 29 -1.72 4.00 -17.50
C ASN A 29 -2.35 2.74 -18.09
N VAL A 30 -1.77 1.57 -17.78
CA VAL A 30 -2.34 0.25 -18.13
C VAL A 30 -2.70 -0.49 -16.84
N PRO A 31 -3.89 -0.26 -16.27
CA PRO A 31 -4.25 -0.83 -14.97
C PRO A 31 -4.72 -2.28 -15.10
N TRP A 32 -4.05 -3.23 -14.46
CA TRP A 32 -4.59 -4.59 -14.36
C TRP A 32 -5.85 -4.63 -13.48
N GLU A 33 -6.90 -5.34 -13.92
CA GLU A 33 -8.13 -5.49 -13.12
C GLU A 33 -7.96 -6.49 -11.96
N HIS A 34 -6.94 -7.36 -12.00
CA HIS A 34 -6.65 -8.33 -10.94
C HIS A 34 -5.18 -8.77 -10.96
N GLY A 35 -4.74 -9.45 -9.90
CA GLY A 35 -3.42 -10.06 -9.82
C GLY A 35 -3.23 -11.26 -10.77
N LYS A 36 -2.09 -11.93 -10.66
CA LYS A 36 -1.66 -13.10 -11.44
C LYS A 36 -1.49 -12.86 -12.95
N CYS A 37 -1.43 -11.59 -13.37
CA CYS A 37 -1.04 -11.24 -14.73
C CYS A 37 0.36 -11.81 -15.03
N SER A 38 0.46 -12.56 -16.10
CA SER A 38 1.65 -13.31 -16.50
C SER A 38 2.36 -12.66 -17.68
N ASP A 39 3.46 -13.26 -18.15
CA ASP A 39 4.16 -12.84 -19.37
C ASP A 39 3.20 -12.56 -20.54
N ALA A 40 2.14 -13.37 -20.71
CA ALA A 40 1.15 -13.21 -21.78
C ALA A 40 0.41 -11.87 -21.71
N ASP A 41 0.07 -11.47 -20.49
CA ASP A 41 -0.70 -10.26 -20.21
C ASP A 41 0.14 -9.01 -20.46
N TYR A 42 1.39 -9.03 -19.97
CA TYR A 42 2.35 -7.96 -20.21
C TYR A 42 2.71 -7.81 -21.69
N VAL A 43 3.01 -8.93 -22.37
CA VAL A 43 3.30 -8.90 -23.81
C VAL A 43 2.12 -8.38 -24.62
N ALA A 44 0.88 -8.77 -24.28
CA ALA A 44 -0.31 -8.28 -24.97
C ALA A 44 -0.49 -6.75 -24.79
N ALA A 45 -0.34 -6.24 -23.57
CA ALA A 45 -0.40 -4.80 -23.31
C ALA A 45 0.70 -4.04 -24.06
N TRP A 46 1.90 -4.60 -24.13
CA TRP A 46 3.01 -4.00 -24.85
C TRP A 46 2.77 -3.98 -26.36
N ASP A 47 2.44 -5.11 -26.95
CA ASP A 47 2.28 -5.25 -28.40
C ASP A 47 1.08 -4.45 -28.93
N HIS A 48 0.04 -4.27 -28.12
CA HIS A 48 -1.20 -3.62 -28.54
C HIS A 48 -1.42 -2.20 -27.99
N VAL A 49 -0.57 -1.71 -27.08
CA VAL A 49 -0.65 -0.34 -26.56
C VAL A 49 0.72 0.33 -26.59
N LEU A 50 1.67 -0.17 -25.79
CA LEU A 50 2.88 0.59 -25.47
C LEU A 50 3.88 0.67 -26.63
N LEU A 51 4.14 -0.44 -27.33
CA LEU A 51 5.11 -0.47 -28.42
C LEU A 51 4.64 0.33 -29.65
N PRO A 52 3.37 0.27 -30.10
CA PRO A 52 2.88 1.15 -31.15
C PRO A 52 3.03 2.64 -30.82
N ILE A 53 2.80 3.03 -29.56
CA ILE A 53 2.98 4.41 -29.12
C ILE A 53 4.47 4.76 -29.07
N ALA A 54 5.32 3.88 -28.54
CA ALA A 54 6.77 4.10 -28.51
C ALA A 54 7.36 4.26 -29.92
N GLU A 55 6.86 3.50 -30.91
CA GLU A 55 7.26 3.64 -32.31
C GLU A 55 6.85 5.00 -32.89
N ALA A 56 5.62 5.44 -32.61
CA ALA A 56 5.13 6.74 -33.05
C ALA A 56 5.80 7.91 -32.33
N PHE A 57 6.18 7.74 -31.06
CA PHE A 57 6.85 8.73 -30.24
C PHE A 57 8.34 8.90 -30.60
N ASP A 58 8.98 7.84 -31.10
CA ASP A 58 10.41 7.80 -31.50
C ASP A 58 11.36 8.35 -30.42
N PRO A 59 11.46 7.69 -29.24
CA PRO A 59 12.23 8.21 -28.13
C PRO A 59 13.73 8.25 -28.43
N ASP A 60 14.40 9.34 -28.03
CA ASP A 60 15.85 9.45 -28.06
C ASP A 60 16.55 8.64 -26.96
N ILE A 61 15.88 8.36 -25.86
CA ILE A 61 16.38 7.58 -24.73
C ILE A 61 15.20 6.95 -24.00
N ILE A 62 15.42 5.77 -23.41
CA ILE A 62 14.42 5.08 -22.59
C ILE A 62 14.96 4.96 -21.17
N LEU A 63 14.16 5.42 -20.20
CA LEU A 63 14.41 5.22 -18.78
C LEU A 63 13.42 4.18 -18.27
N LEU A 64 13.93 3.08 -17.72
CA LEU A 64 13.12 2.02 -17.14
C LEU A 64 13.21 2.08 -15.62
N SER A 65 12.10 2.47 -14.99
CA SER A 65 11.81 2.19 -13.59
C SER A 65 11.56 0.69 -13.44
N ALA A 66 12.65 -0.06 -13.25
CA ALA A 66 12.69 -1.51 -13.31
C ALA A 66 12.36 -2.12 -11.94
N GLY A 67 11.06 -2.13 -11.60
CA GLY A 67 10.53 -2.92 -10.50
C GLY A 67 10.43 -4.39 -10.87
N PHE A 68 10.94 -5.27 -10.01
CA PHE A 68 10.80 -6.73 -10.14
C PHE A 68 9.75 -7.30 -9.18
N ASP A 69 8.89 -6.45 -8.64
CA ASP A 69 7.76 -6.83 -7.79
C ASP A 69 6.60 -7.45 -8.57
N ALA A 70 6.52 -7.27 -9.89
CA ALA A 70 5.61 -8.03 -10.74
C ALA A 70 6.08 -9.47 -11.03
N ALA A 71 7.25 -9.87 -10.52
CA ALA A 71 7.80 -11.20 -10.74
C ALA A 71 6.98 -12.30 -10.02
N MET A 72 6.99 -13.49 -10.60
CA MET A 72 6.40 -14.67 -9.97
C MET A 72 7.04 -14.95 -8.61
N GLY A 73 6.20 -15.04 -7.58
CA GLY A 73 6.64 -15.31 -6.21
C GLY A 73 7.04 -14.05 -5.44
N ASP A 74 6.93 -12.87 -6.03
CA ASP A 74 7.01 -11.63 -5.28
C ASP A 74 5.84 -11.50 -4.29
N PRO A 75 6.10 -11.16 -3.02
CA PRO A 75 5.04 -11.12 -2.01
C PRO A 75 4.11 -9.90 -2.15
N LEU A 76 4.49 -8.85 -2.89
CA LEU A 76 3.70 -7.61 -2.97
C LEU A 76 2.97 -7.46 -4.30
N GLY A 77 3.63 -7.68 -5.44
CA GLY A 77 3.03 -7.36 -6.74
C GLY A 77 1.96 -8.34 -7.23
N GLY A 78 1.96 -9.58 -6.72
CA GLY A 78 0.92 -10.59 -7.01
C GLY A 78 0.80 -11.01 -8.48
N CYS A 79 1.67 -10.52 -9.37
CA CYS A 79 1.77 -10.92 -10.76
C CYS A 79 2.62 -12.19 -10.90
N CYS A 80 2.75 -12.67 -12.14
CA CYS A 80 3.41 -13.93 -12.45
C CYS A 80 4.39 -13.77 -13.63
N ILE A 81 5.11 -12.64 -13.69
CA ILE A 81 6.14 -12.46 -14.72
C ILE A 81 7.33 -13.37 -14.42
N THR A 82 7.78 -14.13 -15.41
CA THR A 82 8.96 -14.97 -15.30
C THR A 82 10.24 -14.16 -15.60
N PRO A 83 11.43 -14.62 -15.17
CA PRO A 83 12.69 -14.01 -15.60
C PRO A 83 12.82 -13.90 -17.14
N ASP A 84 12.34 -14.91 -17.87
CA ASP A 84 12.30 -14.91 -19.33
C ASP A 84 11.28 -13.90 -19.87
N GLY A 85 10.16 -13.68 -19.16
CA GLY A 85 9.20 -12.62 -19.44
C GLY A 85 9.86 -11.24 -19.41
N TYR A 86 10.59 -10.91 -18.34
CA TYR A 86 11.33 -9.64 -18.26
C TYR A 86 12.37 -9.50 -19.37
N ALA A 87 13.13 -10.56 -19.67
CA ALA A 87 14.09 -10.57 -20.77
C ALA A 87 13.42 -10.35 -22.14
N LEU A 88 12.25 -10.94 -22.37
CA LEU A 88 11.47 -10.74 -23.59
C LEU A 88 11.01 -9.29 -23.74
N LEU A 89 10.45 -8.71 -22.67
CA LEU A 89 10.02 -7.31 -22.64
C LEU A 89 11.22 -6.38 -22.94
N LEU A 90 12.35 -6.57 -22.27
CA LEU A 90 13.54 -5.76 -22.52
C LEU A 90 14.07 -5.92 -23.96
N THR A 91 14.05 -7.13 -24.50
CA THR A 91 14.45 -7.40 -25.89
C THR A 91 13.60 -6.60 -26.89
N LYS A 92 12.28 -6.50 -26.64
CA LYS A 92 11.38 -5.68 -27.48
C LYS A 92 11.74 -4.20 -27.40
N LEU A 93 12.08 -3.67 -26.22
CA LEU A 93 12.46 -2.26 -26.06
C LEU A 93 13.81 -1.91 -26.68
N LEU A 94 14.78 -2.83 -26.71
CA LEU A 94 16.09 -2.57 -27.31
C LEU A 94 16.02 -2.26 -28.82
N GLY A 95 14.90 -2.56 -29.47
CA GLY A 95 14.61 -2.13 -30.85
C GLY A 95 14.41 -0.62 -31.01
N PHE A 96 14.21 0.12 -29.93
CA PHE A 96 13.94 1.56 -29.91
C PHE A 96 15.15 2.35 -29.41
N ALA A 97 15.15 3.68 -29.61
CA ALA A 97 16.21 4.59 -29.16
C ALA A 97 17.64 4.17 -29.56
N LYS A 98 17.79 3.34 -30.60
CA LYS A 98 19.07 2.69 -30.98
C LYS A 98 19.73 1.96 -29.80
N GLY A 99 18.93 1.34 -28.93
CA GLY A 99 19.40 0.62 -27.74
C GLY A 99 19.83 1.53 -26.57
N ARG A 100 19.59 2.84 -26.61
CA ARG A 100 19.90 3.76 -25.49
C ARG A 100 18.85 3.60 -24.38
N ILE A 101 19.09 2.65 -23.50
CA ILE A 101 18.23 2.31 -22.37
C ILE A 101 19.01 2.43 -21.06
N VAL A 102 18.41 3.07 -20.05
CA VAL A 102 18.89 3.06 -18.67
C VAL A 102 17.87 2.30 -17.83
N MET A 103 18.34 1.27 -17.12
CA MET A 103 17.52 0.55 -16.14
C MET A 103 17.90 1.01 -14.73
N ALA A 104 16.93 1.58 -14.02
CA ALA A 104 17.04 1.94 -12.61
C ALA A 104 16.20 0.95 -11.79
N LEU A 105 16.82 0.25 -10.85
CA LEU A 105 16.12 -0.70 -9.98
C LEU A 105 15.14 0.05 -9.07
N GLU A 106 13.90 -0.45 -8.99
CA GLU A 106 12.84 0.09 -8.13
C GLU A 106 12.42 -0.95 -7.09
N GLY A 107 11.17 -1.42 -7.14
CA GLY A 107 10.62 -2.46 -6.29
C GLY A 107 11.10 -3.87 -6.64
N GLY A 108 10.59 -4.83 -5.87
CA GLY A 108 11.01 -6.23 -5.91
C GLY A 108 11.43 -6.65 -4.51
N TYR A 109 10.76 -7.67 -3.98
CA TYR A 109 10.82 -8.01 -2.57
C TYR A 109 11.07 -9.51 -2.35
N ASN A 110 10.93 -10.33 -3.39
CA ASN A 110 11.47 -11.69 -3.39
C ASN A 110 12.91 -11.73 -3.91
N LEU A 111 13.88 -11.92 -3.02
CA LEU A 111 15.33 -11.91 -3.33
C LEU A 111 15.71 -12.81 -4.51
N LYS A 112 15.14 -14.02 -4.58
CA LYS A 112 15.44 -14.98 -5.65
C LYS A 112 14.86 -14.51 -6.98
N SER A 113 13.65 -13.96 -6.95
CA SER A 113 12.95 -13.49 -8.15
C SER A 113 13.62 -12.25 -8.73
N ILE A 114 14.04 -11.31 -7.88
CA ILE A 114 14.82 -10.13 -8.28
C ILE A 114 16.14 -10.57 -8.91
N ALA A 115 16.92 -11.42 -8.22
CA ALA A 115 18.23 -11.84 -8.71
C ALA A 115 18.15 -12.54 -10.07
N ASN A 116 17.18 -13.45 -10.24
CA ASN A 116 16.99 -14.16 -11.50
C ASN A 116 16.50 -13.24 -12.63
N SER A 117 15.54 -12.36 -12.34
CA SER A 117 14.97 -11.46 -13.35
C SER A 117 15.97 -10.39 -13.78
N LEU A 118 16.70 -9.79 -12.84
CA LEU A 118 17.77 -8.85 -13.15
C LEU A 118 18.92 -9.52 -13.91
N CYS A 119 19.29 -10.76 -13.55
CA CYS A 119 20.27 -11.53 -14.31
C CYS A 119 19.81 -11.76 -15.76
N ALA A 120 18.55 -12.14 -15.97
CA ALA A 120 17.98 -12.34 -17.30
C ALA A 120 18.00 -11.05 -18.15
N CYS A 121 17.59 -9.92 -17.58
CA CYS A 121 17.68 -8.61 -18.22
C CYS A 121 19.13 -8.21 -18.55
N THR A 122 20.06 -8.45 -17.61
CA THR A 122 21.47 -8.09 -17.79
C THR A 122 22.09 -8.87 -18.95
N LYS A 123 21.77 -10.15 -19.11
CA LYS A 123 22.18 -10.95 -20.27
C LYS A 123 21.71 -10.36 -21.59
N VAL A 124 20.45 -9.91 -21.64
CA VAL A 124 19.89 -9.21 -22.82
C VAL A 124 20.63 -7.90 -23.10
N LEU A 125 20.94 -7.09 -22.08
CA LEU A 125 21.74 -5.86 -22.26
C LEU A 125 23.16 -6.14 -22.77
N LEU A 126 23.76 -7.25 -22.36
CA LEU A 126 25.09 -7.69 -22.81
C LEU A 126 25.08 -8.30 -24.23
N GLY A 127 23.90 -8.45 -24.84
CA GLY A 127 23.73 -8.98 -26.19
C GLY A 127 23.70 -10.51 -26.27
N ASP A 128 23.43 -11.20 -25.16
CA ASP A 128 23.23 -12.65 -25.20
C ASP A 128 22.00 -13.00 -26.04
N ASN A 129 22.10 -14.09 -26.81
CA ASN A 129 20.98 -14.61 -27.58
C ASN A 129 19.90 -15.14 -26.62
N PHE A 130 18.82 -14.39 -26.49
CA PHE A 130 17.66 -14.78 -25.72
C PHE A 130 16.66 -15.56 -26.58
N THR A 131 16.25 -16.74 -26.11
CA THR A 131 15.17 -17.52 -26.73
C THR A 131 14.06 -17.70 -25.72
N TYR A 132 12.92 -17.07 -25.98
CA TYR A 132 11.74 -17.22 -25.12
C TYR A 132 11.07 -18.57 -25.38
N ASN A 133 11.18 -19.49 -24.42
CA ASN A 133 10.59 -20.81 -24.50
C ASN A 133 9.31 -20.86 -23.65
N SER A 134 8.15 -20.54 -24.23
CA SER A 134 6.87 -20.76 -23.55
C SER A 134 5.79 -21.30 -24.49
N PRO A 135 5.09 -22.39 -24.12
CA PRO A 135 4.07 -23.02 -24.94
C PRO A 135 2.72 -22.34 -24.72
N ARG A 136 2.31 -21.49 -25.67
CA ARG A 136 0.99 -20.81 -25.75
C ARG A 136 0.68 -19.82 -24.62
N MET A 137 0.97 -18.56 -24.91
CA MET A 137 0.57 -17.41 -24.09
C MET A 137 -0.86 -17.00 -24.44
N GLN A 138 -1.77 -17.06 -23.46
CA GLN A 138 -3.12 -16.53 -23.59
C GLN A 138 -3.33 -15.47 -22.51
N PRO A 139 -3.50 -14.19 -22.89
CA PRO A 139 -3.80 -13.15 -21.91
C PRO A 139 -5.21 -13.34 -21.36
N PHE A 140 -5.48 -12.71 -20.21
CA PHE A 140 -6.80 -12.70 -19.62
C PHE A 140 -7.80 -11.89 -20.45
N GLU A 141 -9.08 -12.25 -20.35
CA GLU A 141 -10.18 -11.43 -20.89
C GLU A 141 -10.20 -10.02 -20.30
N SER A 142 -9.87 -9.88 -19.02
CA SER A 142 -9.71 -8.59 -18.33
C SER A 142 -8.55 -7.78 -18.92
N THR A 143 -7.40 -8.40 -19.19
CA THR A 143 -6.27 -7.78 -19.90
C THR A 143 -6.71 -7.21 -21.24
N TRP A 144 -7.50 -7.98 -22.00
CA TRP A 144 -7.99 -7.52 -23.29
C TRP A 144 -8.95 -6.33 -23.18
N ARG A 145 -9.81 -6.33 -22.16
CA ARG A 145 -10.71 -5.20 -21.87
C ARG A 145 -9.94 -3.94 -21.51
N VAL A 146 -8.91 -4.05 -20.67
CA VAL A 146 -8.02 -2.93 -20.31
C VAL A 146 -7.34 -2.38 -21.56
N ILE A 147 -6.81 -3.25 -22.44
CA ILE A 147 -6.20 -2.83 -23.71
C ILE A 147 -7.21 -2.03 -24.55
N GLN A 148 -8.46 -2.49 -24.65
CA GLN A 148 -9.52 -1.78 -25.37
C GLN A 148 -9.80 -0.40 -24.75
N MET A 149 -9.98 -0.33 -23.43
CA MET A 149 -10.24 0.92 -22.71
C MET A 149 -9.11 1.93 -22.91
N VAL A 150 -7.85 1.51 -22.74
CA VAL A 150 -6.68 2.38 -22.91
C VAL A 150 -6.57 2.88 -24.36
N ARG A 151 -6.81 2.01 -25.36
CA ARG A 151 -6.80 2.42 -26.76
C ARG A 151 -7.93 3.38 -27.08
N ASP A 152 -9.12 3.15 -26.55
CA ASP A 152 -10.27 4.04 -26.77
C ASP A 152 -10.05 5.43 -26.21
N GLU A 153 -9.40 5.53 -25.04
CA GLU A 153 -9.03 6.80 -24.42
C GLU A 153 -7.96 7.54 -25.25
N LEU A 154 -6.94 6.81 -25.72
CA LEU A 154 -5.74 7.41 -26.32
C LEU A 154 -5.76 7.54 -27.85
N LYS A 155 -6.69 6.90 -28.57
CA LYS A 155 -6.70 6.89 -30.06
C LYS A 155 -6.81 8.27 -30.70
N ALA A 156 -7.36 9.25 -29.99
CA ALA A 156 -7.44 10.64 -30.46
C ALA A 156 -6.05 11.31 -30.52
N TYR A 157 -5.14 10.93 -29.61
CA TYR A 157 -3.77 11.46 -29.52
C TYR A 157 -2.78 10.59 -30.30
N TRP A 158 -3.03 9.28 -30.34
CA TRP A 158 -2.20 8.29 -31.02
C TRP A 158 -3.00 7.55 -32.09
N PRO A 159 -3.06 8.07 -33.33
CA PRO A 159 -3.85 7.46 -34.42
C PRO A 159 -3.48 6.01 -34.72
N VAL A 160 -2.26 5.57 -34.41
CA VAL A 160 -1.80 4.18 -34.53
C VAL A 160 -2.68 3.20 -33.73
N LEU A 161 -3.34 3.67 -32.66
CA LEU A 161 -4.26 2.89 -31.83
C LEU A 161 -5.69 2.81 -32.40
N SER A 162 -6.02 3.53 -33.47
CA SER A 162 -7.33 3.47 -34.11
C SER A 162 -7.55 2.19 -34.92
N SER A 163 -6.49 1.41 -35.14
CA SER A 163 -6.56 0.12 -35.81
C SER A 163 -7.45 -0.86 -35.04
N LYS A 164 -8.19 -1.70 -35.78
CA LYS A 164 -9.03 -2.73 -35.16
C LYS A 164 -8.13 -3.79 -34.52
N LEU A 165 -8.40 -4.11 -33.26
CA LEU A 165 -7.75 -5.24 -32.60
C LEU A 165 -8.17 -6.57 -33.23
N PRO A 166 -7.34 -7.62 -33.19
CA PRO A 166 -7.69 -8.94 -33.70
C PRO A 166 -8.95 -9.50 -33.01
N ASP A 167 -9.90 -10.01 -33.79
CA ASP A 167 -11.19 -10.51 -33.26
C ASP A 167 -11.08 -11.90 -32.60
N ASN A 168 -10.06 -12.70 -32.94
CA ASN A 168 -9.93 -14.11 -32.54
C ASN A 168 -8.67 -14.36 -31.70
N VAL A 169 -8.42 -13.53 -30.69
CA VAL A 169 -7.34 -13.79 -29.73
C VAL A 169 -7.80 -14.90 -28.78
N PRO A 170 -7.03 -15.98 -28.58
CA PRO A 170 -7.33 -16.96 -27.55
C PRO A 170 -7.13 -16.31 -26.17
N LEU A 171 -8.24 -16.05 -25.48
CA LEU A 171 -8.25 -15.45 -24.15
C LEU A 171 -8.57 -16.53 -23.12
N ARG A 172 -7.96 -16.41 -21.95
CA ARG A 172 -8.37 -17.19 -20.78
C ARG A 172 -9.26 -16.33 -19.89
N SER A 173 -10.31 -16.92 -19.34
CA SER A 173 -11.10 -16.24 -18.31
C SER A 173 -10.22 -16.00 -17.08
N ALA A 174 -10.51 -14.93 -16.34
CA ALA A 174 -9.91 -14.75 -15.02
C ALA A 174 -10.16 -16.02 -14.20
N PRO A 175 -9.19 -16.51 -13.40
CA PRO A 175 -9.48 -17.63 -12.52
C PRO A 175 -10.67 -17.24 -11.66
N SER A 176 -11.76 -18.00 -11.73
CA SER A 176 -12.73 -18.05 -10.65
C SER A 176 -11.95 -18.33 -9.37
N TYR A 177 -12.36 -17.76 -8.23
CA TYR A 177 -11.85 -18.18 -6.91
C TYR A 177 -12.20 -19.66 -6.72
N ILE A 178 -11.38 -20.54 -7.28
CA ILE A 178 -11.41 -21.98 -7.11
C ILE A 178 -10.35 -22.24 -6.07
N GLU A 179 -10.84 -22.70 -4.92
CA GLU A 179 -10.10 -23.32 -3.83
C GLU A 179 -8.87 -24.09 -4.35
N PRO A 180 -7.70 -23.91 -3.73
CA PRO A 180 -6.62 -24.86 -3.91
C PRO A 180 -6.93 -26.10 -3.04
N TYR A 181 -7.43 -27.13 -3.71
CA TYR A 181 -7.25 -28.55 -3.43
C TYR A 181 -7.63 -29.04 -2.02
N ALA A 182 -8.86 -29.55 -1.94
CA ALA A 182 -9.17 -30.68 -1.06
C ALA A 182 -8.18 -31.83 -1.32
N SER A 183 -7.21 -32.01 -0.44
CA SER A 183 -6.67 -33.34 -0.17
C SER A 183 -7.51 -33.94 0.95
N SER A 184 -8.37 -34.87 0.55
CA SER A 184 -9.13 -35.77 1.42
C SER A 184 -8.25 -36.27 2.56
N GLY A 185 -8.67 -36.01 3.80
CA GLY A 185 -8.08 -36.63 4.97
C GLY A 185 -8.33 -38.13 4.98
N SER A 186 -7.26 -38.89 5.18
CA SER A 186 -7.31 -40.17 5.89
C SER A 186 -5.92 -40.45 6.46
N GLU A 187 -5.77 -40.22 7.76
CA GLU A 187 -4.76 -40.93 8.54
C GLU A 187 -5.14 -42.41 8.57
N SER A 188 -4.29 -43.24 7.98
CA SER A 188 -4.16 -44.64 8.40
C SER A 188 -2.80 -45.18 7.96
N ASP A 189 -2.00 -45.54 8.95
CA ASP A 189 -1.11 -46.69 9.04
C ASP A 189 -0.14 -47.03 7.89
N VAL A 190 1.14 -47.01 8.27
CA VAL A 190 2.28 -47.82 7.76
C VAL A 190 1.92 -49.04 6.91
N GLU A 191 2.44 -49.10 5.67
CA GLU A 191 3.40 -50.11 5.20
C GLU A 191 3.91 -49.82 3.75
N ASP A 192 5.12 -50.33 3.50
CA ASP A 192 6.04 -50.31 2.36
C ASP A 192 5.43 -50.58 0.95
N VAL A 193 5.98 -50.00 -0.14
CA VAL A 193 6.55 -50.64 -1.35
C VAL A 193 7.08 -49.58 -2.36
N SER A 194 8.28 -49.86 -2.84
CA SER A 194 9.21 -49.26 -3.83
C SER A 194 8.80 -49.02 -5.31
N GLU A 195 9.68 -48.25 -5.99
CA GLU A 195 9.98 -48.09 -7.46
C GLU A 195 9.21 -46.96 -8.20
N LEU A 196 9.78 -45.95 -8.90
CA LEU A 196 10.98 -45.73 -9.77
C LEU A 196 11.18 -44.19 -9.97
N PRO A 197 12.21 -43.66 -10.69
CA PRO A 197 13.67 -43.86 -10.61
C PRO A 197 14.47 -42.55 -10.44
N ASP A 198 15.70 -42.70 -9.96
CA ASP A 198 16.76 -41.68 -9.94
C ASP A 198 17.18 -41.17 -11.33
N ALA A 199 17.27 -39.84 -11.47
CA ALA A 199 18.28 -39.05 -12.21
C ALA A 199 17.75 -37.60 -12.25
N ILE A 200 18.34 -36.60 -11.60
CA ILE A 200 19.64 -35.98 -11.93
C ILE A 200 20.22 -35.37 -10.65
N SER A 201 21.51 -35.62 -10.48
CA SER A 201 22.35 -35.21 -9.36
C SER A 201 22.31 -33.72 -9.03
N SER A 202 22.35 -33.45 -7.73
CA SER A 202 22.81 -32.21 -7.13
C SER A 202 24.11 -31.71 -7.76
N VAL A 203 24.05 -30.54 -8.40
CA VAL A 203 25.23 -29.74 -8.73
C VAL A 203 25.31 -28.63 -7.70
N ASN A 204 26.42 -28.58 -6.95
CA ASN A 204 26.76 -27.48 -6.05
C ASN A 204 26.75 -26.16 -6.84
N VAL A 205 25.74 -25.33 -6.59
CA VAL A 205 25.51 -24.04 -7.27
C VAL A 205 26.52 -22.97 -6.83
N THR A 206 27.25 -23.18 -5.73
CA THR A 206 28.13 -22.14 -5.16
C THR A 206 29.43 -21.91 -5.93
N GLN A 207 29.82 -22.77 -6.87
CA GLN A 207 31.05 -22.57 -7.68
C GLN A 207 30.80 -22.03 -9.09
N VAL A 208 29.59 -22.12 -9.64
CA VAL A 208 29.32 -21.73 -11.05
C VAL A 208 28.96 -20.24 -11.18
N VAL A 209 28.49 -19.61 -10.09
CA VAL A 209 28.07 -18.20 -10.10
C VAL A 209 29.27 -17.24 -10.13
N ASP A 210 30.37 -17.56 -9.46
CA ASP A 210 31.56 -16.69 -9.38
C ASP A 210 32.35 -16.60 -10.69
N ASP A 211 32.47 -17.72 -11.43
CA ASP A 211 33.26 -17.76 -12.67
C ASP A 211 32.56 -17.05 -13.84
N VAL A 212 31.22 -17.07 -13.89
CA VAL A 212 30.45 -16.39 -14.94
C VAL A 212 30.32 -14.90 -14.67
N LEU A 213 30.10 -14.48 -13.41
CA LEU A 213 30.07 -13.04 -13.08
C LEU A 213 31.44 -12.38 -13.26
N SER A 214 32.53 -13.04 -12.84
CA SER A 214 33.88 -12.49 -12.94
C SER A 214 34.32 -12.18 -14.38
N LYS A 215 33.86 -12.99 -15.34
CA LYS A 215 34.20 -12.83 -16.77
C LYS A 215 33.41 -11.71 -17.47
N HIS A 216 32.24 -11.35 -16.96
CA HIS A 216 31.38 -10.30 -17.53
C HIS A 216 31.61 -8.93 -16.87
N ILE A 217 31.96 -8.90 -15.58
CA ILE A 217 32.37 -7.65 -14.89
C ILE A 217 33.61 -7.04 -15.53
N THR A 218 34.53 -7.86 -16.05
CA THR A 218 35.72 -7.40 -16.77
C THR A 218 35.43 -6.75 -18.14
N MET A 219 34.20 -6.87 -18.66
CA MET A 219 33.77 -6.19 -19.90
C MET A 219 33.17 -4.80 -19.66
N LEU A 220 32.92 -4.41 -18.40
CA LEU A 220 32.56 -3.05 -18.02
C LEU A 220 33.83 -2.18 -18.03
N LYS A 221 34.18 -1.63 -19.19
CA LYS A 221 35.22 -0.59 -19.27
C LYS A 221 34.67 0.70 -18.66
N LEU A 222 34.90 0.90 -17.37
CA LEU A 222 34.89 2.23 -16.78
C LEU A 222 36.25 2.87 -17.06
N ASP A 223 36.28 3.93 -17.84
CA ASP A 223 37.48 4.74 -18.03
C ASP A 223 37.79 5.46 -16.70
N GLU A 224 38.70 4.90 -15.91
CA GLU A 224 39.15 5.45 -14.62
C GLU A 224 40.07 6.69 -14.76
N ASP A 225 40.42 7.09 -15.98
CA ASP A 225 41.34 8.20 -16.24
C ASP A 225 40.63 9.57 -16.25
N ASN A 226 39.96 9.97 -15.15
CA ASN A 226 39.62 11.39 -14.93
C ASN A 226 39.36 11.83 -13.47
N LEU A 227 39.61 11.01 -12.45
CA LEU A 227 39.46 11.44 -11.05
C LEU A 227 40.73 11.24 -10.23
N ALA A 228 41.80 11.91 -10.63
CA ALA A 228 42.96 12.13 -9.77
C ALA A 228 43.37 13.61 -9.82
N THR A 229 42.92 14.41 -8.87
CA THR A 229 43.75 15.47 -8.26
C THR A 229 43.08 16.10 -7.03
N LYS A 230 43.91 16.28 -5.99
CA LYS A 230 43.73 17.11 -4.78
C LYS A 230 43.01 16.46 -3.59
N ASN A 231 43.75 15.83 -2.69
CA ASN A 231 44.38 16.54 -1.56
C ASN A 231 45.20 15.59 -0.68
N THR A 232 46.44 16.01 -0.42
CA THR A 232 47.40 15.49 0.54
C THR A 232 47.18 16.09 1.92
N SER A 233 47.26 15.27 2.99
CA SER A 233 47.90 15.52 4.31
C SER A 233 47.32 14.52 5.33
N SER A 234 48.04 13.47 5.74
CA SER A 234 48.82 13.36 7.01
C SER A 234 47.90 13.38 8.25
N ASP A 235 47.89 12.45 9.22
CA ASP A 235 48.96 11.64 9.80
C ASP A 235 48.41 10.43 10.60
N SER A 236 49.26 9.39 10.66
CA SER A 236 49.46 8.29 11.62
C SER A 236 48.48 8.05 12.80
N VAL A 237 48.18 6.77 13.09
CA VAL A 237 48.79 5.96 14.19
C VAL A 237 48.43 4.46 14.00
N GLN A 238 49.41 3.58 14.23
CA GLN A 238 49.32 2.11 14.25
C GLN A 238 48.78 1.56 15.59
N ALA A 239 48.03 0.45 15.54
CA ALA A 239 47.91 -0.57 16.59
C ALA A 239 47.55 -1.91 15.90
N GLN A 240 48.52 -2.82 15.76
CA GLN A 240 48.77 -4.00 16.60
C GLN A 240 47.72 -5.11 16.51
N ASP A 241 48.24 -6.23 16.03
CA ASP A 241 47.71 -7.58 15.82
C ASP A 241 47.40 -8.27 17.15
N ASP A 242 46.19 -8.80 17.30
CA ASP A 242 45.86 -9.86 18.27
C ASP A 242 44.79 -10.77 17.65
N GLY A 243 45.07 -12.08 17.69
CA GLY A 243 44.32 -13.16 17.06
C GLY A 243 42.93 -13.47 17.67
N PRO A 244 42.27 -14.55 17.22
CA PRO A 244 40.82 -14.66 17.21
C PRO A 244 40.26 -15.00 18.59
N VAL A 245 39.47 -14.07 19.16
CA VAL A 245 38.64 -14.35 20.33
C VAL A 245 37.36 -15.04 19.88
N VAL A 246 37.28 -16.34 20.16
CA VAL A 246 36.04 -17.11 20.17
C VAL A 246 35.16 -16.57 21.31
N ALA A 247 34.12 -15.81 20.96
CA ALA A 247 33.04 -15.45 21.88
C ALA A 247 31.72 -15.99 21.30
N SER A 248 31.44 -17.25 21.64
CA SER A 248 30.10 -17.81 21.63
C SER A 248 29.28 -17.11 22.71
N THR A 249 28.45 -16.14 22.32
CA THR A 249 27.26 -15.79 23.11
C THR A 249 26.11 -15.45 22.18
N ARG A 250 25.19 -16.41 22.04
CA ARG A 250 23.85 -16.25 21.47
C ARG A 250 23.09 -15.19 22.27
N ILE A 251 23.03 -13.95 21.79
CA ILE A 251 22.09 -12.93 22.26
C ILE A 251 21.71 -12.03 21.07
N TYR A 252 20.97 -12.53 20.06
CA TYR A 252 20.22 -11.68 19.11
C TYR A 252 18.99 -12.38 18.50
N ASP A 253 18.37 -13.36 19.19
CA ASP A 253 17.11 -13.99 18.76
C ASP A 253 15.92 -13.58 19.64
N LEU A 254 15.69 -12.27 19.75
CA LEU A 254 14.38 -11.74 20.17
C LEU A 254 13.98 -10.65 19.15
N PRO A 255 12.93 -10.85 18.34
CA PRO A 255 12.45 -9.81 17.44
C PRO A 255 11.80 -8.71 18.29
N PHE A 256 12.52 -7.60 18.52
CA PHE A 256 11.90 -6.38 19.02
C PHE A 256 10.99 -5.81 17.92
N THR A 257 9.71 -6.14 17.97
CA THR A 257 8.69 -5.55 17.10
C THR A 257 8.29 -4.18 17.62
N TRP A 258 7.87 -3.28 16.73
CA TRP A 258 7.34 -1.97 17.14
C TRP A 258 6.15 -2.12 18.11
N ARG A 259 5.34 -3.16 17.95
CA ARG A 259 4.24 -3.52 18.85
C ARG A 259 4.69 -3.68 20.30
N SER A 260 5.79 -4.42 20.54
CA SER A 260 6.33 -4.59 21.90
C SER A 260 6.82 -3.27 22.53
N ALA A 261 7.34 -2.35 21.71
CA ALA A 261 7.74 -1.03 22.18
C ALA A 261 6.51 -0.15 22.50
N LEU A 262 5.53 -0.10 21.59
CA LEU A 262 4.39 0.83 21.69
C LEU A 262 3.27 0.35 22.63
N SER A 263 3.18 -0.96 22.93
CA SER A 263 2.26 -1.52 23.95
C SER A 263 2.49 -0.98 25.37
N LYS A 264 3.68 -0.42 25.64
CA LYS A 264 4.05 0.14 26.95
C LYS A 264 3.76 1.63 27.09
N VAL A 265 3.39 2.28 25.98
CA VAL A 265 3.13 3.72 25.94
C VAL A 265 1.63 3.94 25.84
N TYR A 266 1.11 4.84 26.68
CA TYR A 266 -0.32 5.15 26.74
C TYR A 266 -0.60 6.52 26.14
N VAL A 267 -1.74 6.63 25.47
CA VAL A 267 -2.30 7.89 24.97
C VAL A 267 -3.78 7.96 25.31
N TRP A 268 -4.33 9.17 25.30
CA TRP A 268 -5.78 9.37 25.31
C TRP A 268 -6.28 9.52 23.88
N TYR A 269 -6.97 8.51 23.36
CA TYR A 269 -7.66 8.63 22.07
C TYR A 269 -8.99 9.35 22.26
N ALA A 270 -9.11 10.57 21.75
CA ALA A 270 -10.32 11.38 21.78
C ALA A 270 -11.18 11.15 20.53
N SER A 271 -12.27 10.40 20.66
CA SER A 271 -13.25 10.18 19.60
C SER A 271 -14.35 11.23 19.64
N PHE A 272 -14.67 11.82 18.48
CA PHE A 272 -15.82 12.72 18.26
C PHE A 272 -16.90 12.12 17.32
N GLY A 273 -16.65 10.92 16.77
CA GLY A 273 -17.53 10.25 15.80
C GLY A 273 -18.33 9.10 16.41
N SER A 274 -18.63 8.07 15.60
CA SER A 274 -19.38 6.89 16.07
C SER A 274 -18.69 6.14 17.20
N ASN A 275 -17.36 6.26 17.33
CA ASN A 275 -16.59 5.63 18.40
C ASN A 275 -16.81 6.32 19.75
N MET A 276 -17.60 7.40 19.84
CA MET A 276 -18.10 7.90 21.12
C MET A 276 -19.00 6.89 21.84
N TRP A 277 -19.65 6.00 21.09
CA TRP A 277 -20.42 4.91 21.68
C TRP A 277 -19.50 3.75 22.01
N LYS A 278 -19.36 3.39 23.29
CA LYS A 278 -18.37 2.41 23.74
C LYS A 278 -18.47 1.05 23.03
N PRO A 279 -19.65 0.44 22.83
CA PRO A 279 -19.77 -0.80 22.05
C PRO A 279 -19.21 -0.67 20.63
N ARG A 280 -19.40 0.48 19.98
CA ARG A 280 -18.83 0.73 18.64
C ARG A 280 -17.32 0.85 18.68
N PHE A 281 -16.77 1.52 19.69
CA PHE A 281 -15.32 1.62 19.86
C PHE A 281 -14.69 0.27 20.17
N LEU A 282 -15.33 -0.55 21.02
CA LEU A 282 -14.83 -1.89 21.34
C LEU A 282 -14.74 -2.79 20.10
N CYS A 283 -15.53 -2.58 19.05
CA CYS A 283 -15.31 -3.30 17.78
C CYS A 283 -13.90 -3.05 17.18
N TYR A 284 -13.32 -1.86 17.34
CA TYR A 284 -11.93 -1.61 16.90
C TYR A 284 -10.89 -2.34 17.73
N ILE A 285 -11.21 -2.68 18.98
CA ILE A 285 -10.30 -3.36 19.92
C ILE A 285 -10.48 -4.87 19.86
N GLU A 286 -11.72 -5.35 19.96
CA GLU A 286 -12.09 -6.77 20.09
C GLU A 286 -12.44 -7.41 18.73
N GLY A 287 -12.65 -6.60 17.69
CA GLY A 287 -13.20 -7.02 16.41
C GLY A 287 -14.73 -7.08 16.41
N GLY A 288 -15.31 -7.37 15.24
CA GLY A 288 -16.75 -7.51 15.08
C GLY A 288 -17.46 -6.22 14.66
N LYS A 289 -18.78 -6.17 14.85
CA LYS A 289 -19.62 -5.04 14.45
C LYS A 289 -20.81 -4.85 15.39
N VAL A 290 -21.35 -3.64 15.40
CA VAL A 290 -22.64 -3.32 16.03
C VAL A 290 -23.74 -3.21 14.98
N ASP A 291 -25.00 -3.28 15.43
CA ASP A 291 -26.17 -3.11 14.58
C ASP A 291 -26.10 -1.78 13.81
N GLY A 292 -26.36 -1.86 12.51
CA GLY A 292 -26.28 -0.73 11.58
C GLY A 292 -24.95 -0.60 10.81
N MET A 293 -23.90 -1.33 11.21
CA MET A 293 -22.65 -1.40 10.45
C MET A 293 -22.73 -2.43 9.32
N SER A 294 -22.30 -2.01 8.12
CA SER A 294 -22.20 -2.89 6.95
C SER A 294 -20.89 -3.70 6.92
N ILE A 295 -19.84 -3.20 7.58
CA ILE A 295 -18.48 -3.77 7.58
C ILE A 295 -18.08 -4.13 9.00
N SER A 296 -17.42 -5.27 9.19
CA SER A 296 -16.84 -5.66 10.48
C SER A 296 -15.50 -4.96 10.72
N CYS A 297 -15.26 -4.53 11.96
CA CYS A 297 -13.92 -4.18 12.41
C CYS A 297 -13.11 -5.46 12.61
N PHE A 298 -11.80 -5.33 12.41
CA PHE A 298 -10.85 -6.44 12.53
C PHE A 298 -10.43 -6.67 13.98
N GLY A 299 -10.42 -5.61 14.80
CA GLY A 299 -9.87 -5.64 16.14
C GLY A 299 -8.40 -5.22 16.18
N SER A 300 -7.92 -4.94 17.38
CA SER A 300 -6.54 -4.61 17.65
C SER A 300 -5.74 -5.88 17.94
N HIS A 301 -4.42 -5.80 17.78
CA HIS A 301 -3.54 -6.90 18.19
C HIS A 301 -3.62 -7.14 19.71
N ASP A 302 -3.59 -6.06 20.48
CA ASP A 302 -3.94 -6.07 21.90
C ASP A 302 -5.44 -5.79 22.06
N THR A 303 -6.19 -6.83 22.39
CA THR A 303 -7.65 -6.77 22.59
C THR A 303 -8.04 -6.38 24.01
N SER A 304 -7.08 -5.99 24.86
CA SER A 304 -7.40 -5.57 26.23
C SER A 304 -8.26 -4.29 26.24
N PRO A 305 -9.26 -4.20 27.14
CA PRO A 305 -10.15 -3.06 27.17
C PRO A 305 -9.41 -1.78 27.57
N PRO A 306 -9.92 -0.60 27.18
CA PRO A 306 -9.33 0.67 27.58
C PRO A 306 -9.19 0.77 29.09
N ARG A 307 -8.04 1.26 29.57
CA ARG A 307 -7.78 1.38 31.01
C ARG A 307 -8.62 2.45 31.70
N GLY A 308 -9.20 3.34 30.92
CA GLY A 308 -10.03 4.43 31.39
C GLY A 308 -10.87 5.02 30.27
N THR A 309 -11.96 5.66 30.65
CA THR A 309 -12.81 6.43 29.75
C THR A 309 -13.20 7.72 30.44
N MET A 310 -13.15 8.84 29.72
CA MET A 310 -13.57 10.13 30.24
C MET A 310 -14.12 11.00 29.11
N TRP A 311 -14.88 12.03 29.47
CA TRP A 311 -15.49 12.95 28.51
C TRP A 311 -14.94 14.36 28.69
N LYS A 312 -14.75 15.07 27.58
CA LYS A 312 -14.34 16.47 27.54
C LYS A 312 -15.04 17.21 26.40
N THR A 313 -15.03 18.53 26.48
CA THR A 313 -15.25 19.40 25.33
C THR A 313 -13.90 19.90 24.81
N VAL A 314 -13.81 20.07 23.49
CA VAL A 314 -12.62 20.62 22.83
C VAL A 314 -13.01 21.81 21.94
N PRO A 315 -12.15 22.84 21.84
CA PRO A 315 -12.44 24.08 21.12
C PRO A 315 -12.26 23.91 19.61
N HIS A 316 -12.92 22.91 19.05
CA HIS A 316 -12.89 22.56 17.65
C HIS A 316 -14.30 22.31 17.17
N ARG A 317 -14.49 22.51 15.88
CA ARG A 317 -15.80 22.38 15.25
C ARG A 317 -16.03 20.98 14.70
N LEU A 318 -17.10 20.33 15.15
CA LEU A 318 -17.68 19.18 14.48
C LEU A 318 -18.40 19.62 13.18
N PHE A 319 -18.17 18.89 12.10
CA PHE A 319 -18.92 19.01 10.84
C PHE A 319 -19.05 17.65 10.16
N PHE A 320 -19.92 17.57 9.15
CA PHE A 320 -20.16 16.34 8.40
C PHE A 320 -19.84 16.52 6.91
N GLY A 321 -18.86 15.77 6.43
CA GLY A 321 -18.39 15.81 5.04
C GLY A 321 -18.53 14.47 4.34
N ARG A 322 -18.28 14.47 3.02
CA ARG A 322 -18.50 13.32 2.10
C ARG A 322 -20.00 13.01 1.92
N SER A 323 -20.34 12.21 0.90
CA SER A 323 -21.72 11.88 0.54
C SER A 323 -22.14 10.46 0.92
N SER A 324 -21.18 9.58 1.21
CA SER A 324 -21.44 8.20 1.61
C SER A 324 -20.21 7.59 2.28
N THR A 325 -20.43 6.52 3.05
CA THR A 325 -19.36 5.66 3.57
C THR A 325 -19.69 4.20 3.40
N PRO A 326 -18.70 3.34 3.15
CA PRO A 326 -18.98 1.91 3.03
C PRO A 326 -19.43 1.23 4.35
N CYS A 327 -19.20 1.84 5.52
CA CYS A 327 -19.69 1.29 6.79
C CYS A 327 -21.14 1.66 7.08
N TRP A 328 -21.53 2.92 6.79
CA TRP A 328 -22.81 3.51 7.22
C TRP A 328 -23.76 3.91 6.07
N GLY A 329 -23.39 3.64 4.83
CA GLY A 329 -24.20 3.92 3.64
C GLY A 329 -24.17 5.39 3.23
N THR A 330 -25.27 5.85 2.61
CA THR A 330 -25.40 7.23 2.09
C THR A 330 -25.59 8.23 3.23
N GLY A 331 -24.78 9.29 3.26
CA GLY A 331 -24.72 10.30 4.31
C GLY A 331 -23.28 10.74 4.62
N GLY A 332 -23.14 11.92 5.21
CA GLY A 332 -21.84 12.45 5.64
C GLY A 332 -21.30 11.79 6.92
N VAL A 333 -19.99 11.87 7.10
CA VAL A 333 -19.30 11.42 8.33
C VAL A 333 -18.69 12.56 9.11
N ALA A 334 -18.56 12.33 10.41
CA ALA A 334 -18.02 13.30 11.35
C ALA A 334 -16.55 13.58 11.07
N PHE A 335 -16.22 14.87 11.03
CA PHE A 335 -14.87 15.41 11.07
C PHE A 335 -14.80 16.49 12.13
N LEU A 336 -13.63 16.63 12.73
CA LEU A 336 -13.29 17.74 13.59
C LEU A 336 -12.42 18.71 12.80
N ASN A 337 -12.78 19.99 12.75
CA ASN A 337 -11.94 21.00 12.10
C ASN A 337 -10.59 21.07 12.84
N PRO A 338 -9.44 20.86 12.18
CA PRO A 338 -8.13 20.91 12.82
C PRO A 338 -7.77 22.30 13.36
N GLU A 339 -8.43 23.36 12.88
CA GLU A 339 -8.26 24.71 13.42
C GLU A 339 -9.03 24.90 14.73
N ILE A 340 -8.35 25.42 15.75
CA ILE A 340 -8.95 25.77 17.04
C ILE A 340 -9.87 27.00 16.87
N ASN A 341 -11.07 26.92 17.42
CA ASN A 341 -11.99 28.03 17.58
C ASN A 341 -12.67 27.97 18.96
N TYR A 342 -12.38 28.93 19.84
CA TYR A 342 -12.92 28.98 21.20
C TYR A 342 -14.42 29.29 21.28
N ASN A 343 -15.06 29.64 20.15
CA ASN A 343 -16.52 29.76 20.06
C ASN A 343 -17.21 28.45 19.66
N ASP A 344 -16.43 27.44 19.32
CA ASP A 344 -16.91 26.10 19.00
C ASP A 344 -16.61 25.16 20.17
N GLU A 345 -17.56 24.26 20.45
CA GLU A 345 -17.36 23.19 21.42
C GLU A 345 -17.81 21.88 20.79
N SER A 346 -16.91 20.90 20.79
CA SER A 346 -17.23 19.53 20.40
C SER A 346 -17.00 18.57 21.54
N TYR A 347 -17.96 17.66 21.74
CA TYR A 347 -17.84 16.60 22.73
C TYR A 347 -16.91 15.51 22.21
N VAL A 348 -15.99 15.07 23.06
CA VAL A 348 -15.13 13.92 22.79
C VAL A 348 -15.23 12.90 23.91
N CYS A 349 -15.34 11.63 23.53
CA CYS A 349 -15.15 10.50 24.42
C CYS A 349 -13.70 10.04 24.30
N MET A 350 -12.95 10.12 25.40
CA MET A 350 -11.55 9.76 25.45
C MET A 350 -11.36 8.37 26.03
N TYR A 351 -10.59 7.53 25.35
CA TYR A 351 -10.22 6.19 25.80
C TYR A 351 -8.72 6.11 26.06
N LYS A 352 -8.34 5.65 27.26
CA LYS A 352 -6.93 5.42 27.61
C LYS A 352 -6.51 4.06 27.04
N ILE A 353 -5.80 4.11 25.93
CA ILE A 353 -5.33 2.95 25.17
C ILE A 353 -3.82 3.01 24.97
N THR A 354 -3.22 1.90 24.56
CA THR A 354 -1.80 1.90 24.20
C THR A 354 -1.59 2.61 22.86
N LEU A 355 -0.37 3.11 22.61
CA LEU A 355 -0.02 3.68 21.31
C LEU A 355 -0.08 2.63 20.20
N GLU A 356 0.15 1.36 20.53
CA GLU A 356 -0.10 0.24 19.62
C GLU A 356 -1.58 0.15 19.21
N GLN A 357 -2.50 0.13 20.19
CA GLN A 357 -3.94 0.12 19.91
C GLN A 357 -4.38 1.36 19.12
N PHE A 358 -3.81 2.54 19.41
CA PHE A 358 -4.10 3.75 18.64
C PHE A 358 -3.66 3.62 17.18
N ASN A 359 -2.51 3.00 16.91
CA ASN A 359 -2.09 2.67 15.54
C ASN A 359 -3.07 1.70 14.88
N ASP A 360 -3.52 0.64 15.58
CA ASP A 360 -4.52 -0.29 15.04
C ASP A 360 -5.87 0.40 14.72
N VAL A 361 -6.28 1.40 15.52
CA VAL A 361 -7.44 2.25 15.22
C VAL A 361 -7.17 3.10 13.97
N LEU A 362 -6.01 3.75 13.86
CA LEU A 362 -5.61 4.52 12.67
C LEU A 362 -5.62 3.65 11.40
N PHE A 363 -5.06 2.44 11.46
CA PHE A 363 -5.06 1.52 10.33
C PHE A 363 -6.49 1.15 9.92
N GLN A 364 -7.36 0.81 10.86
CA GLN A 364 -8.74 0.41 10.55
C GLN A 364 -9.58 1.58 10.03
N GLU A 365 -9.48 2.78 10.63
CA GLU A 365 -10.22 3.97 10.16
C GLU A 365 -9.82 4.37 8.74
N ASN A 366 -8.54 4.19 8.41
CA ASN A 366 -8.00 4.49 7.09
C ASN A 366 -7.95 3.25 6.16
N ARG A 367 -8.61 2.14 6.54
CA ARG A 367 -8.79 0.90 5.74
C ARG A 367 -7.49 0.25 5.27
N LEU A 368 -6.47 0.30 6.11
CA LEU A 368 -5.16 -0.27 5.83
C LEU A 368 -5.00 -1.71 6.34
N VAL A 369 -6.00 -2.26 7.01
CA VAL A 369 -5.96 -3.62 7.55
C VAL A 369 -6.49 -4.63 6.51
N LYS A 370 -5.69 -5.65 6.19
CA LYS A 370 -6.00 -6.72 5.23
C LYS A 370 -6.47 -8.00 5.94
N ASP A 371 -7.43 -8.71 5.35
CA ASP A 371 -7.89 -10.03 5.82
C ASP A 371 -7.12 -11.14 5.07
N ASN A 372 -6.38 -11.99 5.80
CA ASN A 372 -5.69 -13.16 5.24
C ASN A 372 -6.58 -14.40 5.42
N SER A 373 -7.34 -14.74 4.37
CA SER A 373 -8.34 -15.82 4.39
C SER A 373 -7.78 -17.25 4.42
N GLU A 374 -6.49 -17.46 4.72
CA GLU A 374 -5.87 -18.79 4.84
C GLU A 374 -5.64 -19.24 6.29
N ASP A 375 -5.47 -18.33 7.26
CA ASP A 375 -5.21 -18.66 8.68
C ASP A 375 -6.13 -17.95 9.69
N GLY A 376 -7.03 -17.06 9.22
CA GLY A 376 -7.88 -16.23 10.08
C GLY A 376 -7.09 -15.27 11.00
N LYS A 377 -5.80 -15.07 10.71
CA LYS A 377 -4.93 -14.16 11.47
C LYS A 377 -4.72 -12.87 10.69
N LEU A 378 -5.01 -11.77 11.38
CA LEU A 378 -4.79 -10.42 10.89
C LEU A 378 -3.31 -10.19 10.59
N GLU A 379 -2.99 -9.79 9.36
CA GLU A 379 -1.63 -9.43 9.00
C GLU A 379 -1.26 -8.13 9.75
N SER A 380 -0.39 -8.26 10.74
CA SER A 380 0.05 -7.12 11.54
C SER A 380 0.93 -6.21 10.67
N PRO A 381 0.63 -4.89 10.58
CA PRO A 381 1.49 -3.94 9.89
C PRO A 381 2.95 -4.06 10.35
N SER A 382 3.88 -4.02 9.40
CA SER A 382 5.31 -4.20 9.66
C SER A 382 5.95 -3.00 10.37
N SER A 383 5.28 -1.84 10.34
CA SER A 383 5.68 -0.59 11.02
C SER A 383 4.45 0.17 11.56
N PRO A 384 4.60 1.05 12.57
CA PRO A 384 3.53 1.94 13.01
C PRO A 384 3.37 3.14 12.07
N LEU A 385 2.18 3.74 12.03
CA LEU A 385 1.95 5.06 11.42
C LEU A 385 2.47 6.19 12.30
N ILE A 386 2.40 6.01 13.63
CA ILE A 386 2.88 6.97 14.61
C ILE A 386 3.69 6.25 15.70
N GLY A 387 4.96 6.62 15.83
CA GLY A 387 5.88 6.16 16.86
C GLY A 387 6.13 7.24 17.92
N LEU A 388 7.22 7.08 18.68
CA LEU A 388 7.57 8.01 19.77
C LEU A 388 8.03 9.37 19.24
N SER A 389 8.82 9.39 18.17
CA SER A 389 9.28 10.61 17.50
C SER A 389 8.12 11.45 16.99
N GLU A 390 7.10 10.80 16.44
CA GLU A 390 5.94 11.48 15.90
C GLU A 390 5.01 12.01 17.00
N ILE A 391 4.94 11.35 18.17
CA ILE A 391 4.27 11.91 19.36
C ILE A 391 4.93 13.22 19.78
N GLU A 392 6.26 13.24 19.90
CA GLU A 392 6.98 14.46 20.28
C GLU A 392 6.75 15.59 19.26
N SER A 393 6.73 15.23 17.97
CA SER A 393 6.43 16.16 16.87
C SER A 393 4.99 16.70 16.94
N VAL A 394 3.97 15.85 17.12
CA VAL A 394 2.57 16.29 17.16
C VAL A 394 2.26 17.08 18.42
N SER A 395 2.87 16.75 19.56
CA SER A 395 2.75 17.53 20.79
C SER A 395 3.33 18.94 20.63
N SER A 396 4.38 19.09 19.82
CA SER A 396 5.00 20.39 19.53
C SER A 396 4.26 21.19 18.46
N ASN A 397 3.85 20.53 17.37
CA ASN A 397 3.27 21.16 16.18
C ASN A 397 1.73 21.20 16.20
N LYS A 398 1.09 20.62 17.23
CA LYS A 398 -0.36 20.44 17.42
C LYS A 398 -1.06 19.53 16.40
N ALA A 399 -0.47 19.32 15.24
CA ALA A 399 -0.99 18.48 14.17
C ALA A 399 0.16 17.77 13.45
N LEU A 400 -0.10 16.56 12.97
CA LEU A 400 0.78 15.77 12.14
C LEU A 400 -0.04 15.14 11.03
N HIS A 401 0.19 15.61 9.80
CA HIS A 401 -0.37 14.98 8.61
C HIS A 401 0.48 13.74 8.29
N LEU A 402 -0.12 12.57 8.36
CA LEU A 402 0.57 11.31 8.19
C LEU A 402 0.80 11.05 6.69
N GLU A 403 2.03 11.30 6.24
CA GLU A 403 2.46 11.07 4.85
C GLU A 403 2.05 9.70 4.27
N PRO A 404 2.18 8.57 5.00
CA PRO A 404 1.80 7.25 4.47
C PRO A 404 0.31 7.12 4.10
N ILE A 405 -0.53 8.01 4.63
CA ILE A 405 -1.98 8.02 4.41
C ILE A 405 -2.49 9.41 4.06
N LYS A 406 -1.66 10.29 3.51
CA LYS A 406 -1.97 11.73 3.38
C LYS A 406 -3.32 12.01 2.70
N ASP A 407 -3.72 11.17 1.75
CA ASP A 407 -4.96 11.29 0.97
C ASP A 407 -6.18 10.61 1.62
N SER A 408 -5.98 9.93 2.76
CA SER A 408 -7.06 9.34 3.54
C SER A 408 -7.85 10.38 4.33
N TRP A 409 -9.08 10.02 4.70
CA TRP A 409 -10.02 10.94 5.35
C TRP A 409 -9.61 11.33 6.77
N TYR A 410 -8.95 10.41 7.48
CA TYR A 410 -8.49 10.59 8.86
C TYR A 410 -6.97 10.56 8.95
N SER A 411 -6.31 11.22 7.99
CA SER A 411 -4.85 11.24 7.83
C SER A 411 -4.13 12.23 8.73
N ASN A 412 -4.85 13.16 9.36
CA ASN A 412 -4.27 14.20 10.19
C ASN A 412 -4.48 13.89 11.67
N VAL A 413 -3.40 13.59 12.39
CA VAL A 413 -3.41 13.35 13.84
C VAL A 413 -3.26 14.69 14.56
N LEU A 414 -4.16 15.00 15.48
CA LEU A 414 -4.13 16.23 16.26
C LEU A 414 -3.79 15.95 17.72
N HIS A 415 -2.99 16.84 18.30
CA HIS A 415 -2.75 16.90 19.73
C HIS A 415 -3.69 17.94 20.36
N LEU A 416 -4.67 17.47 21.13
CA LEU A 416 -5.70 18.29 21.76
C LEU A 416 -5.33 18.80 23.16
N GLY A 417 -4.12 18.46 23.63
CA GLY A 417 -3.61 18.78 24.96
C GLY A 417 -3.15 17.53 25.70
N GLU A 418 -3.02 17.64 27.02
CA GLU A 418 -2.56 16.53 27.88
C GLU A 418 -3.55 16.29 29.03
N GLU A 419 -3.61 15.05 29.50
CA GLU A 419 -4.33 14.65 30.71
C GLU A 419 -3.53 13.56 31.44
N ASP A 420 -3.34 13.71 32.75
CA ASP A 420 -2.50 12.81 33.56
C ASP A 420 -1.07 12.61 33.01
N GLY A 421 -0.51 13.65 32.38
CA GLY A 421 0.81 13.60 31.73
C GLY A 421 0.85 12.74 30.47
N LEU A 422 -0.30 12.41 29.88
CA LEU A 422 -0.41 11.68 28.61
C LEU A 422 -1.01 12.59 27.53
N PRO A 423 -0.50 12.50 26.28
CA PRO A 423 -1.04 13.28 25.17
C PRO A 423 -2.46 12.82 24.80
N ILE A 424 -3.31 13.79 24.50
CA ILE A 424 -4.66 13.58 23.95
C ILE A 424 -4.55 13.67 22.43
N LEU A 425 -4.76 12.54 21.77
CA LEU A 425 -4.67 12.39 20.33
C LEU A 425 -6.05 12.15 19.71
N THR A 426 -6.31 12.78 18.58
CA THR A 426 -7.42 12.42 17.70
C THR A 426 -6.96 12.34 16.25
N MET A 427 -7.82 11.85 15.36
CA MET A 427 -7.56 11.77 13.92
C MET A 427 -8.72 12.41 13.17
N THR A 428 -8.43 13.25 12.20
CA THR A 428 -9.42 13.98 11.40
C THR A 428 -8.84 14.32 10.01
N CYS A 429 -9.56 15.11 9.22
CA CYS A 429 -9.10 15.56 7.92
C CYS A 429 -7.98 16.62 8.03
N PRO A 430 -7.12 16.76 7.01
CA PRO A 430 -6.13 17.84 6.95
C PRO A 430 -6.81 19.21 6.72
N SER A 431 -6.09 20.31 7.02
CA SER A 431 -6.61 21.67 6.81
C SER A 431 -6.92 21.99 5.34
N THR A 432 -6.25 21.32 4.40
CA THR A 432 -6.54 21.40 2.96
C THR A 432 -7.95 20.92 2.63
N ALA A 433 -8.40 19.82 3.22
CA ALA A 433 -9.77 19.31 3.04
C ALA A 433 -10.82 20.28 3.61
N VAL A 434 -10.52 20.96 4.72
CA VAL A 434 -11.40 22.01 5.25
C VAL A 434 -11.50 23.19 4.28
N ALA A 435 -10.40 23.59 3.64
CA ALA A 435 -10.43 24.64 2.61
C ALA A 435 -11.29 24.25 1.41
N GLN A 436 -11.23 22.99 0.96
CA GLN A 436 -12.09 22.46 -0.11
C GLN A 436 -13.57 22.41 0.28
N HIS A 437 -13.88 22.13 1.55
CA HIS A 437 -15.26 22.24 2.04
C HIS A 437 -15.75 23.70 2.09
N LYS A 438 -14.89 24.64 2.50
CA LYS A 438 -15.21 26.08 2.52
C LYS A 438 -15.39 26.65 1.11
N SER A 439 -14.63 26.16 0.12
CA SER A 439 -14.76 26.57 -1.29
C SER A 439 -15.96 25.94 -1.99
N GLY A 440 -16.55 24.88 -1.41
CA GLY A 440 -17.64 24.12 -2.01
C GLY A 440 -17.21 23.03 -2.98
N GLU A 441 -15.89 22.82 -3.15
CA GLU A 441 -15.33 21.71 -3.95
C GLU A 441 -15.68 20.35 -3.34
N LEU A 442 -15.65 20.25 -2.00
CA LEU A 442 -16.14 19.10 -1.27
C LEU A 442 -17.48 19.42 -0.57
N PRO A 443 -18.57 18.68 -0.85
CA PRO A 443 -19.85 18.96 -0.23
C PRO A 443 -19.85 18.59 1.26
N LEU A 444 -20.48 19.46 2.05
CA LEU A 444 -21.01 19.08 3.37
C LEU A 444 -22.30 18.27 3.15
N ALA A 445 -22.50 17.22 3.95
CA ALA A 445 -23.72 16.43 3.89
C ALA A 445 -24.13 15.98 5.29
N PRO A 446 -25.43 15.94 5.60
CA PRO A 446 -25.91 15.43 6.88
C PRO A 446 -25.61 13.92 7.01
N PRO A 447 -25.42 13.42 8.24
CA PRO A 447 -25.23 12.00 8.49
C PRO A 447 -26.47 11.18 8.13
N SER A 448 -26.29 9.89 7.84
CA SER A 448 -27.41 8.95 7.70
C SER A 448 -28.16 8.79 9.04
N GLU A 449 -29.43 8.39 9.00
CA GLU A 449 -30.20 8.15 10.23
C GLU A 449 -29.53 7.11 11.14
N THR A 450 -29.03 6.02 10.56
CA THR A 450 -28.31 4.95 11.28
C THR A 450 -27.02 5.45 11.91
N TYR A 451 -26.25 6.27 11.20
CA TYR A 451 -25.02 6.85 11.73
C TYR A 451 -25.34 7.87 12.84
N SER A 452 -26.30 8.76 12.61
CA SER A 452 -26.76 9.76 13.60
C SER A 452 -27.25 9.09 14.89
N ALA A 453 -28.05 8.02 14.78
CA ALA A 453 -28.50 7.24 15.94
C ALA A 453 -27.32 6.67 16.75
N THR A 454 -26.23 6.29 16.09
CA THR A 454 -25.02 5.80 16.76
C THR A 454 -24.29 6.92 17.52
N LEU A 455 -24.19 8.13 16.95
CA LEU A 455 -23.62 9.28 17.65
C LEU A 455 -24.46 9.67 18.88
N ILE A 456 -25.80 9.65 18.75
CA ILE A 456 -26.73 9.91 19.86
C ILE A 456 -26.50 8.91 21.00
N LYS A 457 -26.39 7.61 20.69
CA LYS A 457 -26.10 6.57 21.70
C LYS A 457 -24.84 6.91 22.50
N GLY A 458 -23.76 7.35 21.84
CA GLY A 458 -22.52 7.74 22.51
C GLY A 458 -22.70 8.94 23.45
N LEU A 459 -23.28 10.03 22.96
CA LEU A 459 -23.49 11.27 23.73
C LEU A 459 -24.38 11.05 24.96
N VAL A 460 -25.42 10.22 24.82
CA VAL A 460 -26.35 9.85 25.90
C VAL A 460 -25.70 8.89 26.90
N GLU A 461 -24.98 7.87 26.43
CA GLU A 461 -24.25 6.93 27.30
C GLU A 461 -23.20 7.66 28.14
N GLY A 462 -22.52 8.63 27.54
CA GLY A 462 -21.58 9.52 28.20
C GLY A 462 -22.20 10.49 29.19
N LYS A 463 -23.54 10.55 29.28
CA LYS A 463 -24.31 11.52 30.07
C LYS A 463 -23.93 12.97 29.79
N GLN A 464 -23.49 13.25 28.57
CA GLN A 464 -23.14 14.61 28.15
C GLN A 464 -24.39 15.40 27.78
N LEU A 465 -25.33 14.73 27.11
CA LEU A 465 -26.56 15.28 26.60
C LEU A 465 -27.68 14.26 26.76
N ASP A 466 -28.92 14.71 26.92
CA ASP A 466 -30.06 13.83 26.71
C ASP A 466 -30.27 13.52 25.21
N ALA A 467 -31.20 12.61 24.88
CA ALA A 467 -31.40 12.18 23.50
C ALA A 467 -31.85 13.30 22.56
N ASN A 468 -32.65 14.26 23.04
CA ASN A 468 -33.12 15.38 22.25
C ASN A 468 -32.00 16.41 22.06
N GLU A 469 -31.26 16.71 23.12
CA GLU A 469 -30.08 17.58 23.08
C GLU A 469 -29.01 17.02 22.14
N ALA A 470 -28.75 15.71 22.17
CA ALA A 470 -27.80 15.05 21.28
C ALA A 470 -28.24 15.12 19.80
N ALA A 471 -29.53 14.88 19.52
CA ALA A 471 -30.07 15.01 18.16
C ALA A 471 -29.98 16.46 17.64
N ASN A 472 -30.27 17.44 18.51
CA ASN A 472 -30.14 18.87 18.19
C ASN A 472 -28.67 19.26 17.94
N TYR A 473 -27.74 18.76 18.75
CA TYR A 473 -26.31 18.99 18.59
C TYR A 473 -25.82 18.50 17.22
N ILE A 474 -26.15 17.26 16.85
CA ILE A 474 -25.77 16.67 15.55
C ILE A 474 -26.40 17.44 14.38
N SER A 475 -27.70 17.74 14.47
CA SER A 475 -28.42 18.47 13.43
C SER A 475 -27.87 19.88 13.22
N SER A 476 -27.52 20.57 14.32
CA SER A 476 -26.90 21.90 14.28
C SER A 476 -25.51 21.84 13.64
N ALA A 477 -24.71 20.83 13.96
CA ALA A 477 -23.39 20.63 13.36
C ALA A 477 -23.47 20.32 11.85
N ALA A 478 -24.50 19.59 11.40
CA ALA A 478 -24.72 19.27 9.98
C ALA A 478 -25.25 20.47 9.17
N ALA A 479 -26.05 21.34 9.78
CA ALA A 479 -26.67 22.48 9.09
C ALA A 479 -25.76 23.72 8.97
N ARG A 480 -24.74 23.83 9.82
CA ARG A 480 -23.86 25.00 9.89
C ARG A 480 -22.80 24.96 8.76
N SER A 481 -22.61 26.06 8.04
CA SER A 481 -21.58 26.22 6.97
C SER A 481 -20.18 26.38 7.55
N LEU A 482 -19.15 25.79 6.93
CA LEU A 482 -17.76 25.78 7.45
C LEU A 482 -17.05 27.14 7.39
#